data_AF-A0A359KGH6-F1
#
_entry.id   AF-A0A359KGH6-F1
#
_cell.length_a   1.000
_cell.length_b   1.000
_cell.length_c   1.000
_cell.angle_alpha   90.00
_cell.angle_beta   90.00
_cell.angle_gamma   90.00
#
_symmetry.space_group_name_H-M   'P 1'
#
loop_
_entity.id
_entity.type
_entity.pdbx_description
1 polymer ?
#
loop_
_entity_poly.entity_id
_entity_poly.type
_entity_poly.pdbx_seq_one_letter_code
_entity_poly.pdbx_strand_id
1 'polypeptide(L)'
;LDVAAMLKPGALDVLFLLGADEVNADASGAFRVYLGSHGDRGAHGADVILPGAAYTEKSGLYVNTEGRVQMAERVVFPKGEAKDDWAIIRALSERVGHKLPFDTLEQLRAKLMGDHPTFGRIDYLAPAATFDVAKLGAKGDLGDVAFVSVIADPYLTNPIARASETMAQLSAERTAPVALAAE
;
A
#
# COMPACT_ATOMS: atom_id res chain seq x y z
N LEU A 1 8.68 -1.53 -14.85
CA LEU A 1 9.72 -1.93 -13.88
C LEU A 1 8.99 -2.58 -12.71
N ASP A 2 9.53 -3.66 -12.15
CA ASP A 2 9.05 -4.13 -10.84
C ASP A 2 9.62 -3.23 -9.73
N VAL A 3 9.18 -3.44 -8.49
CA VAL A 3 9.63 -2.63 -7.33
C VAL A 3 11.15 -2.67 -7.20
N ALA A 4 11.78 -3.86 -7.27
CA ALA A 4 13.22 -4.00 -7.12
C ALA A 4 14.00 -3.22 -8.19
N ALA A 5 13.53 -3.21 -9.43
CA ALA A 5 14.13 -2.47 -10.52
C ALA A 5 13.91 -0.95 -10.38
N MET A 6 12.76 -0.50 -9.87
CA MET A 6 12.49 0.92 -9.59
C MET A 6 13.42 1.51 -8.52
N LEU A 7 13.90 0.69 -7.57
CA LEU A 7 14.74 1.14 -6.46
C LEU A 7 16.24 1.15 -6.79
N LYS A 8 16.65 0.70 -7.98
CA LYS A 8 18.07 0.71 -8.38
C LYS A 8 18.57 2.15 -8.59
N PRO A 9 19.86 2.43 -8.29
CA PRO A 9 20.45 3.73 -8.55
C PRO A 9 20.24 4.18 -10.00
N GLY A 10 19.66 5.37 -10.19
CA GLY A 10 19.44 5.96 -11.51
C GLY A 10 18.38 5.28 -12.36
N ALA A 11 17.58 4.37 -11.80
CA ALA A 11 16.47 3.75 -12.53
C ALA A 11 15.29 4.70 -12.76
N LEU A 12 15.12 5.68 -11.86
CA LEU A 12 14.06 6.69 -11.91
C LEU A 12 14.64 8.05 -11.50
N ASP A 13 14.17 9.11 -12.16
CA ASP A 13 14.46 10.49 -11.73
C ASP A 13 13.58 10.90 -10.54
N VAL A 14 12.35 10.38 -10.48
CA VAL A 14 11.35 10.66 -9.44
C VAL A 14 10.75 9.35 -8.94
N LEU A 15 10.71 9.17 -7.62
CA LEU A 15 10.10 8.03 -6.96
C LEU A 15 8.95 8.52 -6.05
N PHE A 16 7.71 8.20 -6.42
CA PHE A 16 6.52 8.54 -5.65
C PHE A 16 6.09 7.35 -4.78
N LEU A 17 6.22 7.48 -3.47
CA LEU A 17 5.92 6.47 -2.45
C LEU A 17 4.53 6.75 -1.86
N LEU A 18 3.52 6.01 -2.32
CA LEU A 18 2.15 6.10 -1.80
C LEU A 18 1.98 5.17 -0.57
N GLY A 19 2.26 5.68 0.63
CA GLY A 19 2.19 4.94 1.89
C GLY A 19 3.10 3.71 1.92
N ALA A 20 4.21 3.77 1.18
CA ALA A 20 5.09 2.63 0.96
C ALA A 20 6.29 2.69 1.92
N ASP A 21 6.20 1.94 3.02
CA ASP A 21 7.22 1.88 4.07
C ASP A 21 7.96 0.53 4.14
N GLU A 22 7.51 -0.47 3.38
CA GLU A 22 8.16 -1.80 3.33
C GLU A 22 9.29 -1.89 2.30
N VAL A 23 9.65 -0.76 1.67
CA VAL A 23 10.68 -0.67 0.64
C VAL A 23 11.86 0.17 1.12
N ASN A 24 13.08 -0.23 0.77
CA ASN A 24 14.28 0.58 0.99
C ASN A 24 14.62 1.36 -0.29
N ALA A 25 14.36 2.67 -0.27
CA ALA A 25 14.60 3.57 -1.40
C ALA A 25 15.92 4.35 -1.31
N ASP A 26 16.74 4.13 -0.29
CA ASP A 26 17.94 4.95 -0.03
C ASP A 26 18.96 4.91 -1.16
N ALA A 27 19.09 3.76 -1.83
CA ALA A 27 20.02 3.58 -2.93
C ALA A 27 19.51 4.10 -4.28
N SER A 28 18.24 4.51 -4.39
CA SER A 28 17.64 4.88 -5.69
C SER A 28 18.28 6.12 -6.33
N GLY A 29 18.69 7.09 -5.51
CA GLY A 29 19.17 8.40 -5.97
C GLY A 29 18.11 9.27 -6.65
N ALA A 30 16.85 8.82 -6.68
CA ALA A 30 15.72 9.54 -7.25
C ALA A 30 15.25 10.68 -6.32
N PHE A 31 14.55 11.67 -6.87
CA PHE A 31 13.78 12.62 -6.08
C PHE A 31 12.57 11.92 -5.45
N ARG A 32 12.55 11.79 -4.13
CA ARG A 32 11.59 10.98 -3.38
C ARG A 32 10.44 11.84 -2.88
N VAL A 33 9.23 11.51 -3.30
CA VAL A 33 7.98 12.09 -2.79
C VAL A 33 7.24 11.03 -2.00
N TYR A 34 7.02 11.26 -0.71
CA TYR A 34 6.24 10.36 0.14
C TYR A 34 4.84 10.94 0.40
N LEU A 35 3.80 10.17 0.10
CA LEU A 35 2.42 10.50 0.45
C LEU A 35 1.88 9.44 1.40
N GLY A 36 1.67 9.80 2.67
CA GLY A 36 1.24 8.85 3.69
C GLY A 36 0.77 9.52 4.96
N SER A 37 0.21 8.73 5.87
CA SER A 37 -0.36 9.21 7.14
C SER A 37 0.61 9.13 8.32
N HIS A 38 1.65 8.31 8.21
CA HIS A 38 2.65 8.08 9.26
C HIS A 38 4.05 8.27 8.67
N GLY A 39 4.97 8.80 9.48
CA GLY A 39 6.38 8.90 9.12
C GLY A 39 7.14 7.68 9.62
N ASP A 40 7.41 6.74 8.72
CA ASP A 40 8.29 5.59 8.97
C ASP A 40 9.36 5.56 7.84
N ARG A 41 9.85 4.39 7.44
CA ARG A 41 10.95 4.22 6.47
C ARG A 41 10.74 4.98 5.16
N GLY A 42 9.51 5.01 4.61
CA GLY A 42 9.22 5.66 3.33
C GLY A 42 9.24 7.18 3.41
N ALA A 43 8.84 7.74 4.56
CA ALA A 43 8.95 9.17 4.83
C ALA A 43 10.38 9.59 5.17
N HIS A 44 11.14 8.68 5.80
CA HIS A 44 12.50 8.97 6.22
C HIS A 44 13.41 9.12 4.99
N GLY A 45 13.99 10.32 4.83
CA GLY A 45 14.80 10.64 3.67
C GLY A 45 14.01 11.04 2.42
N ALA A 46 12.68 11.13 2.48
CA ALA A 46 11.92 11.73 1.38
C ALA A 46 12.29 13.21 1.21
N ASP A 47 12.41 13.67 -0.03
CA ASP A 47 12.68 15.08 -0.35
C ASP A 47 11.43 15.94 -0.13
N VAL A 48 10.24 15.35 -0.36
CA VAL A 48 8.93 15.98 -0.12
C VAL A 48 8.02 14.99 0.59
N ILE A 49 7.34 15.47 1.63
CA ILE A 49 6.31 14.73 2.35
C ILE A 49 4.96 15.41 2.11
N LEU A 50 3.98 14.62 1.67
CA LEU A 50 2.59 15.02 1.46
C LEU A 50 1.71 14.29 2.50
N PRO A 51 1.17 15.00 3.51
CA PRO A 51 0.42 14.36 4.58
C PRO A 51 -0.95 13.85 4.06
N GLY A 52 -1.07 12.53 3.96
CA GLY A 52 -2.30 11.83 3.58
C GLY A 52 -3.15 11.44 4.79
N ALA A 53 -4.40 11.08 4.55
CA ALA A 53 -5.35 10.66 5.59
C ALA A 53 -5.19 9.18 5.94
N ALA A 54 -5.32 8.82 7.22
CA ALA A 54 -5.38 7.42 7.66
C ALA A 54 -6.68 6.73 7.21
N TYR A 55 -6.75 5.40 7.34
CA TYR A 55 -7.92 4.63 6.86
C TYR A 55 -9.23 5.01 7.58
N THR A 56 -9.18 5.48 8.83
CA THR A 56 -10.33 5.98 9.60
C THR A 56 -10.72 7.43 9.27
N GLU A 57 -9.87 8.13 8.53
CA GLU A 57 -9.98 9.56 8.25
C GLU A 57 -10.50 9.87 6.84
N LYS A 58 -10.74 8.84 6.02
CA LYS A 58 -11.17 8.97 4.63
C LYS A 58 -12.20 7.92 4.26
N SER A 59 -13.02 8.22 3.26
CA SER A 59 -13.87 7.19 2.64
C SER A 59 -13.11 6.51 1.51
N GLY A 60 -12.85 5.21 1.66
CA GLY A 60 -12.04 4.41 0.74
C GLY A 60 -12.76 3.17 0.28
N LEU A 61 -12.40 2.67 -0.90
CA LEU A 61 -12.74 1.32 -1.36
C LEU A 61 -11.53 0.43 -1.12
N TYR A 62 -11.72 -0.67 -0.41
CA TYR A 62 -10.70 -1.68 -0.12
C TYR A 62 -11.14 -3.01 -0.73
N VAL A 63 -10.20 -3.78 -1.26
CA VAL A 63 -10.47 -5.12 -1.81
C VAL A 63 -9.71 -6.13 -0.96
N ASN A 64 -10.44 -7.09 -0.38
CA ASN A 64 -9.81 -8.14 0.42
C ASN A 64 -9.29 -9.30 -0.46
N THR A 65 -8.68 -10.33 0.15
CA THR A 65 -8.04 -11.44 -0.56
C THR A 65 -9.00 -12.35 -1.32
N GLU A 66 -10.29 -12.38 -0.97
CA GLU A 66 -11.34 -13.09 -1.72
C GLU A 66 -11.92 -12.25 -2.88
N GLY A 67 -11.43 -11.03 -3.08
CA GLY A 67 -11.85 -10.14 -4.17
C GLY A 67 -13.10 -9.30 -3.85
N ARG A 68 -13.57 -9.26 -2.61
CA ARG A 68 -14.73 -8.46 -2.21
C ARG A 68 -14.33 -7.00 -2.04
N VAL A 69 -15.08 -6.11 -2.67
CA VAL A 69 -14.92 -4.66 -2.52
C VAL A 69 -15.73 -4.19 -1.31
N GLN A 70 -15.08 -3.52 -0.37
CA GLN A 70 -15.69 -2.98 0.84
C GLN A 70 -15.50 -1.47 0.87
N MET A 71 -16.51 -0.75 1.35
CA MET A 71 -16.43 0.69 1.52
C MET A 71 -16.19 1.04 2.99
N ALA A 72 -15.10 1.74 3.27
CA ALA A 72 -14.89 2.37 4.56
C ALA A 72 -15.51 3.77 4.55
N GLU A 73 -16.11 4.15 5.67
CA GLU A 73 -16.59 5.49 5.93
C GLU A 73 -15.62 6.24 6.83
N ARG A 74 -15.59 7.57 6.67
CA ARG A 74 -14.78 8.43 7.51
C ARG A 74 -15.39 8.51 8.90
N VAL A 75 -14.60 8.19 9.93
CA VAL A 75 -15.00 8.27 11.34
C VAL A 75 -14.54 9.57 11.98
N VAL A 76 -13.35 10.05 11.63
CA VAL A 76 -12.75 11.29 12.13
C VAL A 76 -12.16 12.11 10.97
N PHE A 77 -11.90 13.40 11.16
CA PHE A 77 -11.25 14.20 10.13
C PHE A 77 -9.73 13.97 10.12
N PRO A 78 -9.06 14.10 8.94
CA PRO A 78 -7.60 14.06 8.87
C PRO A 78 -6.97 15.09 9.81
N LYS A 79 -5.87 14.71 10.47
CA LYS A 79 -5.19 15.58 11.44
C LYS A 79 -4.48 16.74 10.76
N GLY A 80 -4.58 17.93 11.36
CA GLY A 80 -3.85 19.12 10.92
C GLY A 80 -4.16 19.49 9.47
N GLU A 81 -3.13 19.56 8.64
CA GLU A 81 -3.25 19.91 7.22
C GLU A 81 -3.35 18.68 6.29
N ALA A 82 -3.44 17.47 6.84
CA ALA A 82 -3.63 16.26 6.03
C ALA A 82 -4.90 16.35 5.16
N LYS A 83 -4.88 15.66 4.03
CA LYS A 83 -5.96 15.61 3.05
C LYS A 83 -6.18 14.18 2.59
N ASP A 84 -7.35 13.91 2.01
CA ASP A 84 -7.58 12.66 1.30
C ASP A 84 -6.55 12.47 0.18
N ASP A 85 -5.96 11.28 0.08
CA ASP A 85 -4.87 10.99 -0.86
C ASP A 85 -5.24 11.32 -2.31
N TRP A 86 -6.48 11.00 -2.71
CA TRP A 86 -6.96 11.28 -4.07
C TRP A 86 -7.01 12.77 -4.37
N ALA A 87 -7.35 13.61 -3.38
CA ALA A 87 -7.43 15.06 -3.54
C ALA A 87 -6.03 15.66 -3.70
N ILE A 88 -5.04 15.12 -2.97
CA ILE A 88 -3.63 15.51 -3.12
C ILE A 88 -3.14 15.18 -4.53
N ILE A 89 -3.36 13.94 -4.99
CA ILE A 89 -2.96 13.49 -6.34
C ILE A 89 -3.67 14.33 -7.40
N ARG A 90 -4.96 14.62 -7.21
CA ARG A 90 -5.73 15.47 -8.13
C ARG A 90 -5.19 16.89 -8.19
N ALA A 91 -4.87 17.51 -7.05
CA ALA A 91 -4.26 18.84 -7.02
C ALA A 91 -2.87 18.84 -7.68
N LEU A 92 -2.05 17.82 -7.41
CA LEU A 92 -0.73 17.65 -8.03
C LEU A 92 -0.83 17.50 -9.55
N SER A 93 -1.80 16.72 -10.05
CA SER A 93 -2.01 16.49 -11.48
C SER A 93 -2.18 17.80 -12.27
N GLU A 94 -2.87 18.78 -11.68
CA GLU A 94 -3.07 20.10 -12.29
C GLU A 94 -1.80 20.94 -12.27
N ARG A 95 -1.00 20.85 -11.19
CA ARG A 95 0.27 21.56 -11.07
C ARG A 95 1.32 21.07 -12.06
N VAL A 96 1.28 19.79 -12.44
CA VAL A 96 2.19 19.19 -13.42
C VAL A 96 1.65 19.23 -14.86
N GLY A 97 0.53 19.92 -15.10
CA GLY A 97 -0.04 20.09 -16.45
C GLY A 97 -0.84 18.90 -16.99
N HIS A 98 -1.10 17.88 -16.16
CA HIS A 98 -1.85 16.67 -16.52
C HIS A 98 -3.12 16.52 -15.67
N LYS A 99 -3.97 17.53 -15.69
CA LYS A 99 -5.18 17.62 -14.86
C LYS A 99 -6.08 16.40 -15.03
N LEU A 100 -6.30 15.65 -13.95
CA LEU A 100 -7.20 14.49 -13.95
C LEU A 100 -8.68 14.93 -14.08
N PRO A 101 -9.53 14.15 -14.78
CA PRO A 101 -10.87 14.58 -15.17
C PRO A 101 -11.94 14.32 -14.09
N PHE A 102 -11.67 14.69 -12.85
CA PHE A 102 -12.61 14.61 -11.74
C PHE A 102 -12.27 15.64 -10.65
N ASP A 103 -13.27 16.20 -10.00
CA ASP A 103 -13.14 17.20 -8.93
C ASP A 103 -13.76 16.72 -7.60
N THR A 104 -14.53 15.63 -7.63
CA THR A 104 -15.15 15.04 -6.43
C THR A 104 -14.86 13.54 -6.31
N LEU A 105 -15.02 13.00 -5.10
CA LEU A 105 -14.86 11.58 -4.84
C LEU A 105 -15.88 10.74 -5.61
N GLU A 106 -17.10 11.24 -5.80
CA GLU A 106 -18.16 10.59 -6.59
C GLU A 106 -17.77 10.47 -8.06
N GLN A 107 -17.17 11.52 -8.64
CA GLN A 107 -16.69 11.49 -10.02
C GLN A 107 -15.51 10.52 -10.17
N LEU A 108 -14.58 10.51 -9.22
CA LEU A 108 -13.49 9.54 -9.18
C LEU A 108 -14.03 8.10 -9.12
N ARG A 109 -15.01 7.84 -8.24
CA ARG A 109 -15.66 6.53 -8.13
C ARG A 109 -16.41 6.15 -9.39
N ALA A 110 -17.17 7.07 -9.98
CA ALA A 110 -17.87 6.84 -11.24
C ALA A 110 -16.90 6.46 -12.36
N LYS A 111 -15.75 7.14 -12.45
CA LYS A 111 -14.69 6.77 -13.40
C LYS A 111 -14.13 5.38 -13.10
N LEU A 112 -13.76 5.10 -11.85
CA LEU A 112 -13.23 3.80 -11.44
C LEU A 112 -14.21 2.66 -11.75
N MET A 113 -15.50 2.86 -11.47
CA MET A 113 -16.55 1.86 -11.71
C MET A 113 -16.90 1.72 -13.19
N GLY A 114 -16.77 2.78 -13.98
CA GLY A 114 -16.90 2.74 -15.43
C GLY A 114 -15.79 1.91 -16.08
N ASP A 115 -14.54 2.12 -15.64
CA ASP A 115 -13.36 1.40 -16.15
C ASP A 115 -13.30 -0.04 -15.58
N HIS A 116 -13.72 -0.23 -14.32
CA HIS A 116 -13.66 -1.48 -13.58
C HIS A 116 -14.97 -1.75 -12.80
N PRO A 117 -15.98 -2.36 -13.44
CA PRO A 117 -17.32 -2.55 -12.85
C PRO A 117 -17.36 -3.31 -11.52
N THR A 118 -16.36 -4.13 -11.22
CA THR A 118 -16.24 -4.84 -9.94
C THR A 118 -16.25 -3.88 -8.75
N PHE A 119 -15.67 -2.69 -8.87
CA PHE A 119 -15.65 -1.68 -7.79
C PHE A 119 -17.02 -1.12 -7.44
N GLY A 120 -18.03 -1.29 -8.30
CA GLY A 120 -19.42 -0.91 -8.01
C GLY A 120 -20.21 -1.98 -7.26
N ARG A 121 -19.65 -3.19 -7.08
CA ARG A 121 -20.31 -4.31 -6.41
C ARG A 121 -19.86 -4.42 -4.95
N ILE A 122 -20.28 -3.46 -4.14
CA ILE A 122 -19.93 -3.40 -2.72
C ILE A 122 -20.47 -4.63 -1.98
N ASP A 123 -19.62 -5.22 -1.14
CA ASP A 123 -19.86 -6.41 -0.33
C ASP A 123 -20.27 -7.67 -1.09
N TYR A 124 -20.12 -7.68 -2.41
CA TYR A 124 -20.41 -8.83 -3.27
C TYR A 124 -19.19 -9.73 -3.41
N LEU A 125 -19.37 -11.04 -3.18
CA LEU A 125 -18.37 -12.06 -3.50
C LEU A 125 -18.70 -12.67 -4.85
N ALA A 126 -17.80 -12.49 -5.82
CA ALA A 126 -17.93 -13.17 -7.10
C ALA A 126 -17.76 -14.69 -6.91
N PRO A 127 -18.49 -15.52 -7.68
CA PRO A 127 -18.22 -16.95 -7.73
C PRO A 127 -16.76 -17.22 -8.08
N ALA A 128 -16.18 -18.27 -7.49
CA ALA A 128 -14.81 -18.66 -7.76
C ALA A 128 -14.61 -18.90 -9.27
N ALA A 129 -13.64 -18.21 -9.86
CA ALA A 129 -13.22 -18.47 -11.22
C ALA A 129 -12.40 -19.77 -11.29
N THR A 130 -12.52 -20.50 -12.39
CA THR A 130 -11.59 -21.60 -12.67
C THR A 130 -10.20 -21.00 -12.91
N PHE A 131 -9.22 -21.50 -12.15
CA PHE A 131 -7.84 -21.05 -12.24
C PHE A 131 -6.97 -22.13 -12.87
N ASP A 132 -6.37 -21.79 -14.01
CA ASP A 132 -5.41 -22.67 -14.68
C ASP A 132 -4.00 -22.38 -14.16
N VAL A 133 -3.53 -23.25 -13.27
CA VAL A 133 -2.18 -23.16 -12.66
C VAL A 133 -1.07 -23.18 -13.71
N ALA A 134 -1.29 -23.77 -14.89
CA ALA A 134 -0.30 -23.78 -15.96
C ALA A 134 0.00 -22.38 -16.51
N LYS A 135 -0.87 -21.40 -16.26
CA LYS A 135 -0.66 -20.00 -16.64
C LYS A 135 0.26 -19.23 -15.69
N LEU A 136 0.59 -19.76 -14.51
CA LEU A 136 1.50 -19.10 -13.57
C LEU A 136 2.94 -19.05 -14.07
N GLY A 137 3.34 -20.02 -14.89
CA GLY A 137 4.68 -20.12 -15.42
C GLY A 137 5.10 -21.56 -15.68
N ALA A 138 6.35 -21.72 -16.11
CA ALA A 138 6.99 -23.02 -16.24
C ALA A 138 7.68 -23.40 -14.92
N LYS A 139 7.98 -24.70 -14.75
CA LYS A 139 8.84 -25.17 -13.67
C LYS A 139 10.20 -24.46 -13.74
N GLY A 140 10.52 -23.68 -12.71
CA GLY A 140 11.84 -23.08 -12.51
C GLY A 140 12.69 -23.92 -11.56
N ASP A 141 14.00 -23.64 -11.55
CA ASP A 141 14.88 -24.08 -10.47
C ASP A 141 14.66 -23.16 -9.26
N LEU A 142 14.35 -23.73 -8.12
CA LEU A 142 14.15 -23.00 -6.87
C LEU A 142 15.48 -22.78 -6.13
N GLY A 143 16.55 -23.51 -6.51
CA GLY A 143 17.77 -23.60 -5.73
C GLY A 143 17.53 -24.20 -4.32
N ASP A 144 18.55 -24.10 -3.47
CA ASP A 144 18.49 -24.56 -2.08
C ASP A 144 17.90 -23.48 -1.16
N VAL A 145 16.61 -23.18 -1.32
CA VAL A 145 15.90 -22.18 -0.51
C VAL A 145 14.79 -22.82 0.32
N ALA A 146 14.70 -22.41 1.59
CA ALA A 146 13.59 -22.78 2.47
C ALA A 146 12.48 -21.73 2.39
N PHE A 147 11.23 -22.18 2.46
CA PHE A 147 10.12 -21.25 2.67
C PHE A 147 10.22 -20.61 4.05
N VAL A 148 10.17 -19.28 4.08
CA VAL A 148 10.15 -18.48 5.30
C VAL A 148 8.91 -17.60 5.31
N SER A 149 8.42 -17.27 6.51
CA SER A 149 7.35 -16.28 6.64
C SER A 149 7.87 -14.92 6.16
N VAL A 150 7.14 -14.30 5.24
CA VAL A 150 7.39 -12.90 4.84
C VAL A 150 7.03 -11.91 5.95
N ILE A 151 6.23 -12.35 6.93
CA ILE A 151 5.91 -11.59 8.13
C ILE A 151 6.82 -12.07 9.25
N ALA A 152 7.85 -11.27 9.57
CA ALA A 152 8.76 -11.55 10.67
C ALA A 152 8.10 -11.29 12.03
N ASP A 153 7.34 -10.19 12.13
CA ASP A 153 6.59 -9.80 13.32
C ASP A 153 5.14 -9.43 12.97
N PRO A 154 4.13 -10.19 13.44
CA PRO A 154 2.73 -9.91 13.12
C PRO A 154 2.20 -8.62 13.76
N TYR A 155 2.84 -8.09 14.79
CA TYR A 155 2.42 -6.86 15.47
C TYR A 155 2.99 -5.61 14.80
N LEU A 156 4.03 -5.72 13.97
CA LEU A 156 4.77 -4.58 13.41
C LEU A 156 4.75 -4.55 11.87
N THR A 157 3.61 -4.95 11.29
CA THR A 157 3.45 -5.22 9.85
C THR A 157 3.27 -4.01 8.96
N ASN A 158 2.95 -2.85 9.51
CA ASN A 158 2.69 -1.63 8.75
C ASN A 158 2.99 -0.39 9.60
N PRO A 159 3.02 0.82 9.00
CA PRO A 159 3.40 2.06 9.71
C PRO A 159 2.49 2.41 10.89
N ILE A 160 1.19 2.11 10.81
CA ILE A 160 0.24 2.40 11.89
C ILE A 160 0.57 1.51 13.10
N ALA A 161 0.78 0.22 12.84
CA ALA A 161 1.19 -0.77 13.83
C ALA A 161 2.54 -0.42 14.45
N ARG A 162 3.54 -0.03 13.64
CA ARG A 162 4.87 0.36 14.13
C ARG A 162 4.88 1.66 14.94
N ALA A 163 3.94 2.55 14.69
CA ALA A 163 3.75 3.75 15.50
C ALA A 163 2.93 3.51 16.79
N SER A 164 2.41 2.30 17.01
CA SER A 164 1.59 1.96 18.18
C SER A 164 2.44 1.45 19.34
N GLU A 165 2.37 2.14 20.48
CA GLU A 165 3.01 1.68 21.73
C GLU A 165 2.48 0.31 22.17
N THR A 166 1.18 0.05 22.01
CA THR A 166 0.56 -1.24 22.35
C THR A 166 1.12 -2.36 21.48
N MET A 167 1.27 -2.15 20.18
CA MET A 167 1.83 -3.18 19.30
C MET A 167 3.32 -3.42 19.59
N ALA A 168 4.06 -2.37 19.96
CA ALA A 168 5.45 -2.51 20.39
C ALA A 168 5.58 -3.35 21.68
N GLN A 169 4.67 -3.18 22.64
CA GLN A 169 4.63 -4.01 23.86
C GLN A 169 4.32 -5.47 23.53
N LEU A 170 3.31 -5.74 22.69
CA LEU A 170 2.96 -7.09 22.27
C LEU A 170 4.10 -7.79 21.50
N SER A 171 4.82 -7.04 20.66
CA SER A 171 6.03 -7.53 19.98
C SER A 171 7.12 -7.89 20.98
N ALA A 172 7.37 -7.06 22.01
CA ALA A 172 8.38 -7.32 23.03
C ALA A 172 8.08 -8.53 23.91
N GLU A 173 6.80 -8.80 24.19
CA GLU A 173 6.35 -9.97 24.96
C GLU A 173 6.33 -11.26 24.13
N ARG A 174 6.47 -11.17 22.81
CA ARG A 174 6.42 -12.32 21.92
C ARG A 174 7.61 -13.25 22.18
N THR A 175 7.33 -14.43 22.72
CA THR A 175 8.30 -15.51 22.76
C THR A 175 8.62 -15.97 21.34
N ALA A 176 9.90 -16.10 21.01
CA ALA A 176 10.31 -16.64 19.71
C ALA A 176 9.67 -18.04 19.52
N PRO A 177 9.10 -18.34 18.34
CA PRO A 177 8.58 -19.67 18.08
C PRO A 177 9.70 -20.70 18.29
N VAL A 178 9.43 -21.71 19.13
CA VAL A 178 10.28 -22.89 19.24
C VAL A 178 10.37 -23.48 17.84
N ALA A 179 11.60 -23.62 17.31
CA ALA A 179 11.80 -24.28 16.02
C ALA A 179 11.12 -25.65 16.08
N LEU A 180 10.01 -25.82 15.38
CA LEU A 180 9.42 -27.13 15.14
C LEU A 180 10.44 -27.90 14.31
N ALA A 181 11.17 -28.80 14.95
CA ALA A 181 12.00 -29.76 14.27
C ALA A 181 11.12 -30.50 13.26
N ALA A 182 11.49 -30.41 11.98
CA ALA A 182 10.86 -31.21 10.95
C ALA A 182 11.13 -32.69 11.23
N GLU A 183 10.07 -33.48 11.40
CA GLU A 183 10.08 -34.94 11.23
C GLU A 183 9.99 -35.29 9.74
#